data_AF-A0A7R9RII3-F1
#
_entry.id   AF-A0A7R9RII3-F1
#
_cell.length_a   1.000
_cell.length_b   1.000
_cell.length_c   1.000
_cell.angle_alpha   90.00
_cell.angle_beta   90.00
_cell.angle_gamma   90.00
#
_symmetry.space_group_name_H-M   'P 1'
#
loop_
_entity.id
_entity.type
_entity.pdbx_description
1 polymer ?
#
loop_
_entity_poly.entity_id
_entity_poly.type
_entity_poly.pdbx_seq_one_letter_code
_entity_poly.pdbx_strand_id
1 'polypeptide(L)'
;NQVFQRLVTMAQFLVECNLAFKGTIERVGEPSNGNFLDQLELLAKFDTIMGEYLQPVTNARIHYHNFGKKIHNALITVVAEAFVNAIL
;
A
#
# COMPACT_ATOMS: atom_id res chain seq x y z
N ASN A 1 13.46 -7.92 -0.17
CA ASN A 1 12.25 -7.94 -1.02
C ASN A 1 11.96 -6.51 -1.46
N GLN A 2 12.10 -6.19 -2.75
CA GLN A 2 12.03 -4.79 -3.22
C GLN A 2 10.62 -4.18 -3.17
N VAL A 3 9.55 -4.98 -3.24
CA VAL A 3 8.17 -4.49 -3.05
C VAL A 3 7.96 -4.05 -1.61
N PHE A 4 8.38 -4.90 -0.67
CA PHE A 4 8.29 -4.63 0.77
C PHE A 4 9.01 -3.32 1.15
N GLN A 5 10.23 -3.10 0.67
CA GLN A 5 11.00 -1.89 0.96
C GLN A 5 10.24 -0.63 0.52
N ARG A 6 9.63 -0.65 -0.68
CA ARG A 6 8.84 0.48 -1.19
C ARG A 6 7.61 0.75 -0.32
N LEU A 7 6.87 -0.29 0.07
CA LEU A 7 5.69 -0.16 0.93
C LEU A 7 6.05 0.44 2.30
N VAL A 8 7.17 0.00 2.89
CA VAL A 8 7.66 0.54 4.16
C VAL A 8 8.09 2.00 4.01
N THR A 9 8.84 2.34 2.96
CA THR A 9 9.25 3.73 2.72
C THR A 9 8.06 4.67 2.50
N MET A 10 7.04 4.23 1.77
CA MET A 10 5.79 4.99 1.63
C MET A 10 5.10 5.20 2.98
N ALA A 11 5.01 4.15 3.81
CA ALA A 11 4.44 4.24 5.14
C ALA A 11 5.23 5.21 6.05
N GLN A 12 6.56 5.13 6.03
CA GLN A 12 7.45 6.02 6.79
C GLN A 12 7.23 7.48 6.40
N PHE A 13 7.21 7.78 5.09
CA PHE A 13 6.96 9.12 4.58
C PHE A 13 5.64 9.70 5.12
N LEU A 14 4.56 8.91 5.14
CA LEU A 14 3.27 9.37 5.65
C LEU A 14 3.32 9.65 7.17
N VAL A 15 4.01 8.83 7.95
CA VAL A 15 4.21 9.07 9.39
C VAL A 15 5.02 10.35 9.62
N GLU A 16 6.16 10.48 8.96
CA GLU A 16 7.06 11.62 9.10
C GLU A 16 6.38 12.94 8.72
N CYS A 17 5.49 12.91 7.73
CA CYS A 17 4.71 14.06 7.30
C CYS A 17 3.38 14.24 8.08
N ASN A 18 3.08 13.39 9.05
CA ASN A 18 1.82 13.36 9.80
C ASN A 18 0.57 13.32 8.88
N LEU A 19 0.66 12.55 7.79
CA LEU A 19 -0.40 12.36 6.81
C LEU A 19 -1.24 11.12 7.13
N ALA A 20 -2.55 11.21 6.89
CA ALA A 20 -3.45 10.08 7.07
C ALA A 20 -3.10 8.97 6.07
N PHE A 21 -3.02 7.72 6.55
CA PHE A 21 -2.76 6.55 5.70
C PHE A 21 -3.94 6.22 4.79
N LYS A 22 -5.14 6.24 5.36
CA LYS A 22 -6.39 5.84 4.71
C LYS A 22 -7.33 7.02 4.57
N GLY A 23 -8.17 6.97 3.54
CA GLY A 23 -9.27 7.89 3.37
C GLY A 23 -10.58 7.29 3.89
N THR A 24 -11.70 7.88 3.48
CA THR A 24 -13.04 7.38 3.79
C THR A 24 -13.42 6.16 2.95
N ILE A 25 -12.73 5.97 1.83
CA ILE A 25 -12.85 4.84 0.92
C ILE A 25 -11.54 4.06 0.99
N GLU A 26 -11.58 2.72 0.95
CA GLU A 26 -10.37 1.87 0.99
C GLU A 26 -10.22 1.10 -0.34
N ARG A 27 -10.43 1.79 -1.45
CA ARG A 27 -10.39 1.22 -2.82
C ARG A 27 -9.48 2.04 -3.71
N VAL A 28 -8.56 1.37 -4.38
CA VAL A 28 -7.66 1.97 -5.38
C VAL A 28 -8.47 2.54 -6.55
N GLY A 29 -8.09 3.72 -7.01
CA GLY A 29 -8.72 4.46 -8.11
C GLY A 29 -10.00 5.22 -7.75
N GLU A 30 -10.47 5.14 -6.50
CA GLU A 30 -11.62 5.94 -6.04
C GLU A 30 -11.15 7.23 -5.33
N PRO A 31 -11.89 8.35 -5.46
CA PRO A 31 -11.63 9.54 -4.67
C PRO A 31 -11.68 9.24 -3.16
N SER A 32 -10.80 9.85 -2.38
CA SER A 32 -10.73 9.62 -0.93
C SER A 32 -10.36 8.18 -0.53
N ASN A 33 -9.57 7.50 -1.35
CA ASN A 33 -8.92 6.20 -1.07
C ASN A 33 -7.80 6.29 0.01
N GLY A 34 -7.27 7.48 0.24
CA GLY A 34 -6.21 7.76 1.21
C GLY A 34 -4.81 7.84 0.59
N ASN A 35 -3.94 8.58 1.26
CA ASN A 35 -2.62 8.95 0.73
C ASN A 35 -1.75 7.72 0.39
N PHE A 36 -1.90 6.62 1.13
CA PHE A 36 -1.12 5.40 0.84
C PHE A 36 -1.48 4.78 -0.50
N LEU A 37 -2.78 4.69 -0.82
CA LEU A 37 -3.23 4.13 -2.09
C LEU A 37 -2.93 5.07 -3.25
N ASP A 38 -3.05 6.39 -3.06
CA ASP A 38 -2.66 7.39 -4.06
C ASP A 38 -1.16 7.32 -4.39
N GLN A 39 -0.29 7.20 -3.39
CA GLN A 39 1.14 7.02 -3.60
C GLN A 39 1.45 5.70 -4.31
N LEU A 40 0.74 4.63 -3.96
CA LEU A 40 0.93 3.32 -4.57
C LEU A 40 0.58 3.34 -6.06
N GLU A 41 -0.55 3.96 -6.41
CA GLU A 41 -1.00 4.16 -7.78
C GLU A 41 -0.02 5.02 -8.58
N LEU A 42 0.50 6.09 -7.97
CA LEU A 42 1.49 6.95 -8.60
C LEU A 42 2.81 6.19 -8.85
N LEU A 43 3.31 5.47 -7.84
CA LEU A 43 4.56 4.72 -7.94
C LEU A 43 4.48 3.64 -9.02
N ALA A 44 3.36 2.94 -9.12
CA ALA A 44 3.14 1.89 -10.11
C ALA A 44 3.13 2.38 -11.57
N LYS A 45 2.98 3.70 -11.82
CA LYS A 45 3.11 4.28 -13.17
C LYS A 45 4.56 4.33 -13.65
N PHE A 46 5.52 4.41 -12.74
CA PHE A 46 6.92 4.65 -13.06
C PHE A 46 7.85 3.52 -12.61
N ASP A 47 7.42 2.71 -11.65
CA ASP A 47 8.15 1.56 -11.15
C ASP A 47 7.53 0.27 -11.71
N THR A 48 8.24 -0.38 -12.63
CA THR A 48 7.77 -1.60 -13.30
C THR A 48 7.45 -2.73 -12.31
N ILE A 49 8.20 -2.85 -11.21
CA ILE A 49 7.97 -3.90 -10.20
C ILE A 49 6.66 -3.62 -9.45
N MET A 50 6.40 -2.35 -9.12
CA MET A 50 5.13 -1.97 -8.51
C MET A 50 3.97 -2.06 -9.51
N GLY A 51 4.20 -1.71 -10.77
CA GLY A 51 3.24 -1.85 -11.87
C GLY A 51 2.81 -3.30 -12.09
N GLU A 52 3.77 -4.24 -12.13
CA GLU A 52 3.50 -5.68 -12.22
C GLU A 52 2.80 -6.22 -10.99
N TYR A 53 3.18 -5.76 -9.79
CA TYR A 53 2.49 -6.11 -8.55
C TYR A 53 1.02 -5.66 -8.55
N LEU A 54 0.72 -4.50 -9.16
CA LEU A 54 -0.64 -3.98 -9.31
C LEU A 54 -1.39 -4.51 -10.54
N GLN A 55 -0.72 -5.06 -11.56
CA GLN A 55 -1.35 -5.43 -12.84
C GLN A 55 -2.44 -6.51 -12.73
N PRO A 56 -2.28 -7.59 -11.94
CA PRO A 56 -3.35 -8.55 -11.67
C PRO A 56 -4.57 -7.92 -10.99
N VAL A 57 -4.40 -6.75 -10.38
CA VAL A 57 -5.43 -6.01 -9.64
C VAL A 57 -6.20 -5.07 -10.58
N THR A 58 -5.57 -4.57 -11.64
CA THR A 58 -6.15 -3.60 -12.59
C THR A 58 -6.88 -4.22 -13.77
N ASN A 59 -6.48 -5.41 -14.24
CA ASN A 59 -7.08 -6.05 -15.42
C ASN A 59 -8.42 -6.76 -15.16
N ALA A 60 -8.82 -6.93 -13.91
CA ALA A 60 -10.16 -7.38 -13.56
C ALA A 60 -10.96 -6.17 -13.04
N ARG A 61 -11.99 -5.72 -13.77
CA ARG A 61 -13.03 -4.77 -13.29
C ARG A 61 -13.78 -5.28 -12.02
N ILE A 62 -13.36 -6.41 -11.48
CA ILE A 62 -13.93 -7.14 -10.36
C ILE A 62 -12.70 -7.58 -9.54
N HIS A 63 -12.51 -7.04 -8.32
CA HIS A 63 -11.59 -7.48 -7.23
C HIS A 63 -10.83 -6.36 -6.50
N TYR A 64 -11.12 -5.08 -6.76
CA TYR A 64 -10.64 -3.98 -5.90
C TYR A 64 -11.22 -3.96 -4.48
N HIS A 65 -12.32 -4.68 -4.24
CA HIS A 65 -12.97 -4.74 -2.93
C HIS A 65 -12.08 -5.37 -1.83
N ASN A 66 -11.04 -6.13 -2.21
CA ASN A 66 -10.13 -6.79 -1.28
C ASN A 66 -8.70 -6.28 -1.37
N PHE A 67 -8.40 -5.29 -2.21
CA PHE A 67 -7.02 -4.83 -2.40
C PHE A 67 -6.55 -3.95 -1.23
N GLY A 68 -7.41 -3.03 -0.77
CA GLY A 68 -7.21 -2.31 0.50
C GLY A 68 -7.03 -3.29 1.66
N LYS A 69 -7.82 -4.37 1.74
CA LYS A 69 -7.66 -5.44 2.74
C LYS A 69 -6.35 -6.22 2.60
N LYS A 70 -5.91 -6.54 1.38
CA LYS A 70 -4.64 -7.25 1.15
C LYS A 70 -3.43 -6.38 1.50
N ILE A 71 -3.48 -5.09 1.19
CA ILE A 71 -2.47 -4.10 1.59
C ILE A 71 -2.50 -3.87 3.09
N HIS A 72 -3.69 -3.73 3.70
CA HIS A 72 -3.82 -3.62 5.15
C HIS A 72 -3.23 -4.85 5.83
N ASN A 73 -3.59 -6.05 5.37
CA ASN A 73 -3.05 -7.29 5.93
C ASN A 73 -1.53 -7.39 5.71
N ALA A 74 -1.02 -7.00 4.54
CA ALA A 74 0.41 -6.97 4.29
C ALA A 74 1.09 -5.99 5.24
N LEU A 75 0.63 -4.73 5.34
CA LEU A 75 1.14 -3.72 6.26
C LEU A 75 1.07 -4.17 7.72
N ILE A 76 -0.04 -4.79 8.15
CA ILE A 76 -0.20 -5.33 9.50
C ILE A 76 0.82 -6.44 9.75
N THR A 77 0.99 -7.38 8.81
CA THR A 77 2.01 -8.44 8.92
C THR A 77 3.41 -7.83 8.99
N VAL A 78 3.71 -6.84 8.13
CA VAL A 78 5.00 -6.14 8.09
C VAL A 78 5.29 -5.42 9.40
N VAL A 79 4.32 -4.67 9.93
CA VAL A 79 4.45 -3.95 11.21
C VAL A 79 4.59 -4.94 12.35
N ALA A 80 3.83 -6.05 12.34
CA ALA A 80 3.94 -7.10 13.36
C ALA A 80 5.33 -7.77 13.34
N GLU A 81 5.86 -8.10 12.17
CA GLU A 81 7.21 -8.68 12.03
C GLU A 81 8.30 -7.69 12.48
N ALA A 82 8.21 -6.43 12.07
CA ALA A 82 9.16 -5.40 12.47
C ALA A 82 9.13 -5.15 13.99
N PHE A 83 7.94 -5.16 14.60
CA PHE A 83 7.76 -5.00 16.04
C PHE A 83 8.33 -6.18 16.83
N VAL A 84 8.07 -7.42 16.40
CA VAL A 84 8.62 -8.63 17.03
C VAL A 84 10.15 -8.61 17.01
N ASN A 85 10.75 -8.28 15.87
CA ASN A 85 12.21 -8.22 15.72
C ASN A 85 12.87 -7.06 16.49
N ALA A 86 12.11 -6.05 16.91
CA ALA A 86 12.64 -4.92 17.66
C ALA A 86 12.59 -5.15 19.18
N ILE A 87 11.78 -6.10 19.65
CA ILE A 87 11.54 -6.36 21.08
C ILE A 87 12.17 -7.68 21.54
N LEU A 88 12.27 -8.67 20.65
CA LEU A 88 12.98 -9.93 20.89
C LEU A 88 14.40 -9.87 20.32
#